data_AF-H8KUP3-F1
#
_entry.id   AF-H8KUP3-F1
#
_cell.length_a   1.000
_cell.length_b   1.000
_cell.length_c   1.000
_cell.angle_alpha   90.00
_cell.angle_beta   90.00
_cell.angle_gamma   90.00
#
_symmetry.space_group_name_H-M   'P 1'
#
loop_
_entity.id
_entity.type
_entity.pdbx_description
1 polymer ?
#
loop_
_entity_poly.entity_id
_entity_poly.type
_entity_poly.pdbx_seq_one_letter_code
_entity_poly.pdbx_strand_id
1 'polypeptide(L)' 'MKEVFIKKYWKEGDVLFYLHFQNGVAIRQIEITSNAKLFLTSSSPQKDNSMLYDQSIDELDLEETDFITEDHFNKIWNER' A
#
# COMPACT_ATOMS: atom_id res chain seq x y z
N MET A 1 -9.94 -10.11 -13.20
CA MET A 1 -9.76 -9.22 -12.03
C MET A 1 -8.40 -8.58 -12.19
N LYS A 2 -8.32 -7.25 -12.17
CA LYS A 2 -7.06 -6.54 -12.43
C LYS A 2 -6.38 -6.25 -11.09
N GLU A 3 -5.29 -6.95 -10.81
CA GLU A 3 -4.45 -6.71 -9.64
C GLU A 3 -3.33 -5.75 -10.00
N VAL A 4 -3.05 -4.78 -9.12
CA VAL A 4 -1.94 -3.84 -9.27
C VAL A 4 -1.25 -3.67 -7.93
N PHE A 5 0.08 -3.72 -7.94
CA PHE A 5 0.90 -3.60 -6.75
C PHE A 5 1.87 -2.45 -6.95
N ILE A 6 1.93 -1.56 -5.97
CA ILE A 6 2.85 -0.43 -5.99
C ILE A 6 3.60 -0.29 -4.67
N LYS A 7 4.77 0.35 -4.77
CA LYS A 7 5.58 0.83 -3.67
C LYS A 7 5.87 2.30 -3.93
N LYS A 8 5.46 3.18 -3.02
CA LYS A 8 5.71 4.61 -3.17
C LYS A 8 6.03 5.25 -1.83
N TYR A 9 6.98 6.18 -1.85
CA TYR A 9 7.43 6.92 -0.66
C TYR A 9 6.83 8.32 -0.68
N TRP A 10 6.17 8.70 0.41
CA TRP A 10 5.63 10.05 0.60
C TRP A 10 6.49 10.81 1.60
N LYS A 11 7.06 11.91 1.13
CA LYS A 11 8.03 12.71 1.88
C LYS A 11 7.38 13.47 3.04
N GLU A 12 6.14 13.93 2.85
CA GLU A 12 5.40 14.73 3.83
C GLU A 12 5.17 13.98 5.14
N GLY A 13 5.04 12.66 5.08
CA GLY A 13 4.82 11.80 6.25
C GLY A 13 6.01 10.90 6.62
N ASP A 14 7.13 11.00 5.90
CA ASP A 14 8.26 10.06 5.99
C ASP A 14 7.80 8.59 6.06
N VAL A 15 6.96 8.21 5.09
CA VAL A 15 6.27 6.93 5.08
C VAL A 15 6.39 6.27 3.72
N LEU A 16 6.77 5.00 3.74
CA LEU A 16 6.81 4.14 2.58
C LEU A 16 5.56 3.27 2.58
N PHE A 17 4.71 3.45 1.56
CA PHE A 17 3.54 2.60 1.38
C PHE A 17 3.83 1.49 0.38
N TYR A 18 3.28 0.32 0.69
CA TYR A 18 3.00 -0.71 -0.29
C TYR A 18 1.48 -0.84 -0.41
N LEU A 19 0.95 -0.72 -1.62
CA LEU A 19 -0.49 -0.80 -1.87
C LEU A 19 -0.79 -1.92 -2.87
N HIS A 20 -1.83 -2.68 -2.56
CA HIS A 20 -2.40 -3.71 -3.42
C HIS A 20 -3.82 -3.30 -3.81
N PHE A 21 -4.01 -3.04 -5.09
CA PHE A 21 -5.28 -2.66 -5.68
C PHE A 21 -5.91 -3.81 -6.44
N GLN A 22 -7.20 -4.00 -6.23
CA GLN A 22 -8.03 -4.91 -6.99
C GLN A 22 -9.12 -4.11 -7.71
N ASN A 23 -9.09 -4.15 -9.05
CA ASN A 23 -9.98 -3.35 -9.90
C ASN A 23 -9.97 -1.84 -9.57
N GLY A 24 -8.79 -1.31 -9.23
CA GLY A 24 -8.59 0.11 -8.93
C GLY A 24 -8.85 0.51 -7.48
N VAL A 25 -9.32 -0.40 -6.62
CA VAL A 25 -9.58 -0.14 -5.19
C VAL A 25 -8.56 -0.84 -4.32
N ALA A 26 -8.00 -0.15 -3.32
CA ALA A 26 -7.02 -0.75 -2.41
C ALA A 26 -7.69 -1.80 -1.51
N ILE A 27 -7.08 -2.98 -1.40
CA ILE A 27 -7.56 -4.08 -0.55
C ILE A 27 -6.53 -4.56 0.47
N ARG A 28 -5.24 -4.25 0.27
CA ARG A 28 -4.18 -4.42 1.26
C ARG A 28 -3.23 -3.22 1.21
N GLN A 29 -2.73 -2.83 2.38
CA GLN A 29 -1.79 -1.72 2.55
C GLN A 29 -0.77 -2.05 3.62
N ILE A 30 0.49 -1.70 3.37
CA ILE A 30 1.56 -1.70 4.35
C ILE A 30 2.09 -0.27 4.45
N GLU A 31 2.19 0.24 5.68
CA GLU A 31 2.86 1.52 5.96
C GLU A 31 4.14 1.21 6.72
N ILE A 32 5.27 1.72 6.23
CA ILE A 32 6.56 1.60 6.90
C ILE A 32 7.05 3.02 7.21
N THR A 33 7.19 3.30 8.51
CA THR A 33 7.82 4.50 9.04
C THR A 33 9.08 4.11 9.80
N SER A 34 9.86 5.09 10.28
CA SER A 34 11.00 4.84 11.17
C SER A 34 10.63 4.14 12.48
N ASN A 35 9.38 4.26 12.93
CA ASN A 35 8.94 3.77 14.24
C ASN A 35 8.09 2.49 14.18
N ALA A 36 7.40 2.25 13.06
CA ALA A 36 6.40 1.19 12.98
C ALA A 36 6.19 0.67 11.56
N LYS A 37 5.71 -0.58 11.50
CA LYS A 37 5.17 -1.21 10.30
C LYS A 37 3.71 -1.58 10.55
N LEU A 38 2.79 -1.00 9.78
CA LEU A 38 1.35 -1.22 9.90
C LEU A 38 0.84 -2.00 8.70
N PHE A 39 -0.17 -2.83 8.93
CA PHE A 39 -0.80 -3.67 7.91
C PHE A 39 -2.31 -3.45 7.99
N LEU A 40 -2.90 -3.07 6.87
CA LEU A 40 -4.33 -2.77 6.73
C LEU A 40 -4.90 -3.62 5.60
N THR A 41 -6.18 -4.00 5.74
CA THR A 41 -6.90 -4.82 4.75
C THR A 41 -8.31 -4.28 4.59
N SER A 42 -9.00 -4.65 3.52
CA SER A 42 -10.42 -4.27 3.34
C SER A 42 -11.33 -4.76 4.48
N SER A 43 -10.98 -5.85 5.18
CA SER A 43 -11.71 -6.34 6.36
C SER A 43 -11.31 -5.67 7.68
N SER A 44 -10.15 -5.02 7.72
CA SER A 44 -9.65 -4.23 8.86
C SER A 44 -9.00 -2.95 8.33
N PRO A 45 -9.82 -1.99 7.82
CA PRO A 45 -9.33 -0.85 7.05
C PRO A 45 -8.77 0.27 7.93
N GLN A 46 -8.91 0.19 9.24
CA GLN A 46 -8.40 1.18 10.18
C GLN A 46 -7.59 0.50 11.27
N LYS A 47 -6.45 1.09 11.61
CA LYS A 47 -5.59 0.67 12.71
C LYS A 47 -4.87 1.89 13.26
N ASP A 48 -4.97 2.09 14.57
CA ASP A 48 -4.43 3.28 15.25
C ASP A 48 -4.94 4.57 14.57
N ASN A 49 -4.04 5.40 14.04
CA ASN A 49 -4.39 6.62 13.29
C ASN A 49 -4.32 6.45 11.76
N SER A 50 -4.09 5.22 11.27
CA SER A 50 -3.95 4.92 9.85
C SER A 50 -5.24 4.33 9.28
N MET A 51 -5.49 4.65 8.01
CA MET A 51 -6.64 4.19 7.24
C MET A 51 -6.17 3.63 5.89
N LEU A 52 -6.79 2.54 5.46
CA LEU A 52 -6.61 1.96 4.14
C LEU A 52 -6.95 3.01 3.08
N TYR A 53 -6.09 3.14 2.09
CA TYR A 53 -6.26 4.07 0.98
C TYR A 53 -7.65 3.90 0.35
N ASP A 54 -8.42 4.98 0.33
CA ASP A 54 -9.85 4.98 -0.01
C ASP A 54 -10.14 5.61 -1.39
N GLN A 55 -9.09 6.04 -2.10
CA GLN A 55 -9.17 6.60 -3.45
C GLN A 55 -8.80 5.57 -4.53
N SER A 56 -9.05 5.92 -5.80
CA SER A 56 -8.64 5.11 -6.94
C SER A 56 -7.12 5.15 -7.12
N ILE A 57 -6.54 4.08 -7.67
CA ILE A 57 -5.15 4.11 -8.14
C ILE A 57 -4.89 5.21 -9.18
N ASP A 58 -5.92 5.62 -9.94
CA ASP A 58 -5.79 6.65 -10.97
C ASP A 58 -5.61 8.07 -10.39
N GLU A 59 -5.88 8.27 -9.10
CA GLU A 59 -5.63 9.52 -8.39
C GLU A 59 -4.16 9.65 -7.93
N LEU A 60 -3.37 8.56 -8.05
CA LEU A 60 -1.97 8.56 -7.70
C LEU A 60 -1.10 8.99 -8.88
N ASP A 61 -0.22 9.95 -8.63
CA ASP A 61 0.86 10.31 -9.55
C ASP A 61 1.96 9.24 -9.50
N LEU A 62 1.81 8.19 -10.32
CA LEU A 62 2.68 7.01 -10.32
C LEU A 62 3.67 7.02 -11.49
N GLU A 63 4.92 6.68 -11.18
CA GLU A 63 5.94 6.39 -12.18
C GLU A 63 6.03 4.87 -12.46
N GLU A 64 6.61 4.47 -13.59
CA GLU A 64 6.83 3.03 -13.89
C GLU A 64 7.62 2.30 -12.81
N THR A 65 8.49 3.02 -12.10
CA THR A 65 9.35 2.52 -11.01
C THR A 65 8.57 2.27 -9.71
N ASP A 66 7.38 2.85 -9.55
CA ASP A 66 6.51 2.61 -8.39
C ASP A 66 5.85 1.23 -8.47
N PHE A 67 5.70 0.66 -9.66
CA PHE A 67 5.06 -0.64 -9.84
C PHE A 67 5.99 -1.78 -9.40
N ILE A 68 5.45 -2.69 -8.61
CA ILE A 68 6.16 -3.87 -8.12
C ILE A 68 5.41 -5.15 -8.48
N THR A 69 6.09 -6.28 -8.35
CA THR A 69 5.44 -7.59 -8.53
C THR A 69 4.65 -7.97 -7.28
N GLU A 70 3.67 -8.86 -7.48
CA GLU A 70 2.97 -9.52 -6.38
C GLU A 70 3.95 -10.19 -5.40
N ASP A 71 4.96 -10.91 -5.92
CA ASP A 71 5.96 -11.58 -5.09
C ASP A 71 6.73 -10.62 -4.19
N HIS A 72 7.08 -9.43 -4.70
CA HIS A 72 7.72 -8.40 -3.90
C HIS A 72 6.79 -7.90 -2.80
N PHE A 73 5.54 -7.59 -3.13
CA PHE A 73 4.56 -7.18 -2.12
C PHE A 73 4.37 -8.25 -1.05
N ASN A 74 4.12 -9.50 -1.46
CA ASN A 74 3.86 -10.62 -0.57
C ASN A 74 5.07 -10.95 0.31
N LYS A 75 6.30 -10.75 -0.18
CA LYS A 75 7.50 -10.86 0.66
C LYS A 75 7.44 -9.91 1.85
N ILE A 76 7.15 -8.63 1.61
CA ILE A 76 7.06 -7.62 2.69
C ILE A 76 5.82 -7.87 3.56
N TRP A 77 4.73 -8.33 2.98
CA TRP A 77 3.48 -8.67 3.69
C TRP A 77 3.66 -9.81 4.69
N ASN A 78 4.42 -10.84 4.32
CA ASN A 78 4.63 -12.05 5.13
C ASN A 78 5.66 -11.88 6.25
N GLU A 79 6.30 -10.71 6.36
CA GLU A 79 7.15 -10.32 7.51
C GLU A 79 6.34 -9.81 8.72
N ARG A 80 5.01 -9.98 8.70
CA ARG A 80 4.10 -9.59 9.80
C ARG A 80 4.39 -10.32 11.11
#